data_AF-A0A6P2AAR2-F1
#
_entry.id   AF-A0A6P2AAR2-F1
#
_cell.length_a   1.000
_cell.length_b   1.000
_cell.length_c   1.000
_cell.angle_alpha   90.00
_cell.angle_beta   90.00
_cell.angle_gamma   90.00
#
_symmetry.space_group_name_H-M   'P 1'
#
loop_
_entity.id
_entity.type
_entity.pdbx_description
1 polymer ?
#
loop_
_entity_poly.entity_id
_entity_poly.type
_entity_poly.pdbx_seq_one_letter_code
_entity_poly.pdbx_strand_id
1 'polypeptide(L)'
;MDLTEQIRNRDLRRLAEYLLAIKLAPQDYLILDTETTGLGNCEIIELALIDLTGRALFNERIKPINHPIDPKAQEVHGITLEDVQDCRDFLEVWDQVFKLIKGKTLGPALSRCWFFEHILG
;
A
#
# COMPACT_ATOMS: atom_id res chain seq x y z
N MET A 1 -14.21 -33.26 1.72
CA MET A 1 -13.79 -32.08 0.94
C MET A 1 -12.34 -31.82 1.26
N ASP A 2 -11.47 -31.81 0.26
CA ASP A 2 -10.03 -31.64 0.44
C ASP A 2 -9.70 -30.26 1.07
N LEU A 3 -8.61 -30.18 1.85
CA LEU A 3 -8.14 -28.95 2.48
C LEU A 3 -7.88 -27.84 1.44
N THR A 4 -7.34 -28.20 0.28
CA THR A 4 -7.11 -27.27 -0.84
C THR A 4 -8.42 -26.65 -1.33
N GLU A 5 -9.48 -27.45 -1.39
CA GLU A 5 -10.80 -27.01 -1.83
C GLU A 5 -11.50 -26.14 -0.78
N GLN A 6 -11.32 -26.45 0.50
CA GLN A 6 -11.77 -25.61 1.61
C GLN A 6 -11.09 -24.23 1.62
N ILE A 7 -9.77 -24.19 1.43
CA ILE A 7 -8.98 -22.94 1.35
C ILE A 7 -9.46 -22.11 0.17
N ARG A 8 -9.54 -22.70 -1.02
CA ARG A 8 -10.04 -22.02 -2.24
C ARG A 8 -11.43 -21.44 -2.06
N ASN A 9 -12.37 -22.20 -1.49
CA ASN A 9 -13.75 -21.74 -1.29
C ASN A 9 -13.82 -20.58 -0.27
N ARG A 10 -12.96 -20.58 0.75
CA ARG A 10 -12.84 -19.47 1.69
C ARG A 10 -12.31 -18.22 1.01
N ASP A 11 -11.31 -18.35 0.15
CA ASP A 11 -10.70 -17.22 -0.56
C ASP A 11 -11.67 -16.62 -1.58
N LEU A 12 -12.40 -17.45 -2.33
CA LEU A 12 -13.46 -17.01 -3.24
C LEU A 12 -14.58 -16.27 -2.52
N ARG A 13 -14.97 -16.73 -1.33
CA ARG A 13 -15.98 -16.05 -0.52
C ARG A 13 -15.50 -14.69 -0.05
N ARG A 14 -14.26 -14.58 0.44
CA ARG A 14 -13.65 -13.30 0.83
C ARG A 14 -13.58 -12.34 -0.36
N LEU A 15 -13.18 -12.82 -1.53
CA LEU A 15 -13.17 -12.03 -2.75
C LEU A 15 -14.58 -11.55 -3.13
N ALA A 16 -15.60 -12.41 -3.02
CA ALA A 16 -16.98 -12.02 -3.31
C ALA A 16 -17.52 -10.97 -2.33
N GLU A 17 -17.24 -11.13 -1.03
CA GLU A 17 -17.61 -10.15 0.01
C GLU A 17 -16.90 -8.80 -0.23
N TYR A 18 -15.62 -8.84 -0.58
CA TYR A 18 -14.82 -7.64 -0.91
C TYR A 18 -15.36 -6.92 -2.16
N LEU A 19 -15.63 -7.66 -3.24
CA LEU A 19 -16.21 -7.12 -4.47
C LEU A 19 -17.62 -6.55 -4.24
N LEU A 20 -18.44 -7.20 -3.41
CA LEU A 20 -19.77 -6.71 -3.06
C LEU A 20 -19.67 -5.41 -2.27
N ALA A 21 -18.78 -5.33 -1.29
CA ALA A 21 -18.58 -4.12 -0.50
C ALA A 21 -18.07 -2.94 -1.34
N ILE A 22 -17.12 -3.19 -2.25
CA ILE A 22 -16.71 -2.22 -3.28
C ILE A 22 -17.90 -1.77 -4.12
N LYS A 23 -18.75 -2.70 -4.56
CA LYS A 23 -19.90 -2.37 -5.40
C LYS A 23 -20.94 -1.52 -4.66
N LEU A 24 -21.11 -1.73 -3.36
CA LEU A 24 -22.09 -1.01 -2.53
C LEU A 24 -21.61 0.38 -2.13
N ALA A 25 -20.32 0.56 -1.89
CA ALA A 25 -19.74 1.81 -1.41
C ALA A 25 -18.37 2.09 -2.05
N PRO A 26 -18.28 2.26 -3.38
CA PRO A 26 -16.99 2.39 -4.07
C PRO A 26 -16.17 3.61 -3.61
N GLN A 27 -16.85 4.67 -3.18
CA GLN A 27 -16.21 5.87 -2.63
C GLN A 27 -15.49 5.64 -1.30
N ASP A 28 -15.77 4.53 -0.60
CA ASP A 28 -15.16 4.19 0.68
C ASP A 28 -13.92 3.30 0.51
N TYR A 29 -13.52 3.02 -0.73
CA TYR A 29 -12.35 2.21 -1.06
C TYR A 29 -11.26 3.04 -1.74
N LEU A 30 -10.03 2.85 -1.31
CA LEU A 30 -8.83 3.38 -1.95
C LEU A 30 -7.88 2.23 -2.27
N ILE A 31 -7.12 2.36 -3.34
CA ILE A 31 -6.00 1.48 -3.63
C ILE A 31 -4.72 2.17 -3.15
N LEU A 32 -3.93 1.44 -2.36
CA LEU A 32 -2.65 1.88 -1.82
C LEU A 32 -1.53 1.09 -2.50
N ASP A 33 -0.50 1.81 -2.91
CA ASP A 33 0.78 1.27 -3.33
C ASP A 33 1.90 1.99 -2.58
N THR A 34 2.97 1.25 -2.27
CA THR A 34 4.12 1.79 -1.53
C THR A 34 5.40 1.17 -2.01
N GLU A 35 6.42 2.00 -2.17
CA GLU A 35 7.80 1.55 -2.26
C GLU A 35 8.52 1.83 -0.94
N THR A 36 9.37 0.91 -0.53
CA THR A 36 10.05 0.95 0.77
C THR A 36 11.55 0.83 0.61
N THR A 37 12.30 1.26 1.61
CA THR A 37 13.76 1.06 1.66
C THR A 37 14.18 -0.40 1.71
N GLY A 38 13.26 -1.36 1.89
CA GLY A 38 13.57 -2.77 2.05
C GLY A 38 12.39 -3.58 2.58
N LEU A 39 12.67 -4.76 3.13
CA LEU A 39 11.68 -5.62 3.79
C LEU A 39 11.91 -5.63 5.31
N GLY A 40 10.84 -5.77 6.09
CA GLY A 40 10.91 -5.82 7.56
C GLY A 40 10.99 -4.43 8.18
N ASN A 41 12.09 -4.12 8.89
CA ASN A 41 12.30 -2.80 9.48
C ASN A 41 12.78 -1.81 8.40
N CYS A 42 11.83 -1.19 7.71
CA CYS A 42 12.05 -0.32 6.56
C CYS A 42 11.18 0.95 6.65
N GLU A 43 11.49 1.93 5.80
CA GLU A 43 10.74 3.18 5.67
C GLU A 43 10.06 3.24 4.31
N ILE A 44 8.88 3.87 4.24
CA ILE A 44 8.20 4.16 2.99
C ILE A 44 8.91 5.32 2.30
N ILE A 45 9.27 5.15 1.03
CA ILE A 45 9.96 6.16 0.20
C ILE A 45 9.12 6.61 -0.99
N GLU A 46 8.03 5.92 -1.30
CA GLU A 46 6.99 6.38 -2.20
C GLU A 46 5.64 5.86 -1.70
N LEU A 47 4.61 6.70 -1.75
CA LEU A 47 3.25 6.34 -1.36
C LEU A 47 2.27 6.89 -2.40
N ALA A 48 1.45 6.00 -2.94
CA ALA A 48 0.38 6.35 -3.86
C ALA A 48 -0.98 5.89 -3.33
N LEU A 49 -1.96 6.79 -3.35
CA LEU A 49 -3.36 6.51 -3.05
C LEU A 49 -4.21 6.93 -4.24
N ILE A 50 -4.97 5.98 -4.79
CA ILE A 50 -5.93 6.25 -5.86
C ILE A 50 -7.34 5.82 -5.43
N ASP A 51 -8.36 6.48 -5.96
CA ASP A 51 -9.73 5.97 -5.89
C ASP A 51 -10.00 4.90 -6.94
N LEU A 52 -11.18 4.26 -6.89
CA LEU A 52 -11.56 3.20 -7.84
C LEU A 52 -11.83 3.70 -9.28
N THR A 53 -11.81 5.02 -9.51
CA THR A 53 -11.84 5.60 -10.87
C THR A 53 -10.44 5.72 -11.48
N GLY A 54 -9.40 5.46 -10.68
CA GLY A 54 -7.99 5.65 -11.06
C GLY A 54 -7.48 7.06 -10.81
N ARG A 55 -8.25 7.92 -10.13
CA ARG A 55 -7.79 9.27 -9.78
C ARG A 55 -6.82 9.20 -8.60
N ALA A 56 -5.64 9.78 -8.78
CA ALA A 56 -4.69 9.97 -7.69
C ALA A 56 -5.21 11.00 -6.67
N LEU A 57 -5.25 10.59 -5.41
CA LEU A 57 -5.54 11.43 -4.24
C LEU A 57 -4.27 11.85 -3.52
N PHE A 58 -3.25 10.99 -3.57
CA PHE A 58 -1.90 11.24 -3.07
C PHE A 58 -0.91 10.45 -3.93
N ASN A 59 0.22 11.05 -4.27
CA ASN A 59 1.30 10.37 -4.99
C ASN A 59 2.59 11.16 -4.76
N GLU A 60 3.37 10.75 -3.77
CA GLU A 60 4.59 11.45 -3.42
C GLU A 60 5.72 10.50 -3.02
N ARG A 61 6.94 10.95 -3.34
CA ARG A 61 8.18 10.41 -2.79
C ARG A 61 8.43 11.00 -1.41
N ILE A 62 9.02 10.18 -0.55
CA ILE A 62 9.17 10.43 0.87
C ILE A 62 10.63 10.19 1.25
N LYS A 63 11.20 11.11 2.02
CA LYS A 63 12.57 11.02 2.49
C LYS A 63 12.69 10.00 3.62
N PRO A 64 13.53 8.96 3.50
CA PRO A 64 13.84 8.07 4.62
C PRO A 64 14.76 8.78 5.62
N ILE A 65 14.57 8.49 6.92
CA ILE A 65 15.31 9.16 8.00
C ILE A 65 16.30 8.22 8.68
N ASN A 66 15.95 6.94 8.83
CA ASN A 66 16.68 6.00 9.68
C ASN A 66 17.28 4.81 8.91
N HIS A 67 16.71 4.47 7.76
CA HIS A 67 17.02 3.26 7.02
C HIS A 67 17.54 3.60 5.62
N PRO A 68 18.76 3.16 5.24
CA PRO A 68 19.22 3.30 3.86
C PRO A 68 18.39 2.41 2.94
N ILE A 69 18.31 2.78 1.67
CA ILE A 69 17.67 1.96 0.63
C ILE A 69 18.52 0.71 0.40
N ASP A 70 17.93 -0.47 0.61
CA ASP A 70 18.52 -1.77 0.30
C ASP A 70 18.71 -1.87 -1.22
N PRO A 71 19.91 -2.25 -1.71
CA PRO A 71 20.18 -2.41 -3.14
C PRO A 71 19.18 -3.33 -3.86
N LYS A 72 18.64 -4.36 -3.20
CA LYS A 72 17.62 -5.24 -3.77
C LYS A 72 16.26 -4.57 -3.90
N ALA A 73 15.90 -3.70 -2.96
CA ALA A 73 14.69 -2.89 -3.08
C ALA A 73 14.84 -1.92 -4.25
N GLN A 74 15.98 -1.21 -4.30
CA GLN A 74 16.31 -0.32 -5.41
C GLN A 74 16.33 -1.03 -6.76
N GLU A 75 16.80 -2.28 -6.85
CA GLU A 75 16.74 -3.08 -8.08
C GLU A 75 15.29 -3.35 -8.54
N VAL A 76 14.36 -3.51 -7.60
CA VAL A 76 12.94 -3.76 -7.88
C VAL A 76 12.21 -2.49 -8.30
N HIS A 77 12.32 -1.40 -7.53
CA HIS A 77 11.53 -0.19 -7.72
C HIS A 77 12.27 0.96 -8.43
N GLY A 78 13.60 0.89 -8.52
CA GLY A 78 14.43 1.85 -9.25
C GLY A 78 14.61 3.23 -8.60
N ILE A 79 14.23 3.40 -7.34
CA ILE A 79 14.29 4.68 -6.61
C ILE A 79 15.63 4.79 -5.89
N THR A 80 16.34 5.87 -6.15
CA THR A 80 17.65 6.17 -5.56
C THR A 80 17.52 7.04 -4.31
N LEU A 81 18.61 7.21 -3.55
CA LEU A 81 18.61 8.18 -2.45
C LEU A 81 18.49 9.61 -2.97
N GLU A 82 19.11 9.91 -4.10
CA GLU A 82 19.10 11.21 -4.75
C GLU A 82 17.68 11.63 -5.18
N ASP A 83 16.84 10.66 -5.53
CA ASP A 83 15.43 10.86 -5.87
C ASP A 83 14.56 11.35 -4.71
N VAL A 84 15.00 11.09 -3.46
CA VAL A 84 14.16 11.27 -2.26
C VAL A 84 14.82 12.12 -1.17
N GLN A 85 16.10 12.45 -1.27
CA GLN A 85 16.86 13.15 -0.22
C GLN A 85 16.31 14.54 0.14
N ASP A 86 15.65 15.20 -0.80
CA ASP A 86 15.06 16.54 -0.67
C ASP A 86 13.53 16.51 -0.49
N CYS A 87 12.93 15.32 -0.42
CA CYS A 87 11.51 15.15 -0.18
C CYS A 87 11.14 15.39 1.29
N ARG A 88 9.83 15.52 1.52
CA ARG A 88 9.25 15.53 2.86
C ARG A 88 9.44 14.19 3.53
N ASP A 89 9.61 14.17 4.84
CA ASP A 89 9.65 12.91 5.60
C ASP A 89 8.24 12.35 5.83
N PHE A 90 8.18 11.12 6.36
CA PHE A 90 6.91 10.43 6.56
C PHE A 90 5.98 11.15 7.54
N LEU A 91 6.53 11.78 8.59
CA LEU A 91 5.73 12.49 9.59
C LEU A 91 5.11 13.76 8.99
N GLU A 92 5.82 14.45 8.11
CA GLU A 92 5.33 15.64 7.41
C GLU A 92 4.16 15.34 6.46
N VAL A 93 4.15 14.15 5.82
CA VAL A 93 3.06 13.76 4.90
C VAL A 93 1.91 13.04 5.61
N TRP A 94 2.16 12.48 6.80
CA TRP A 94 1.20 11.65 7.51
C TRP A 94 -0.14 12.34 7.76
N ASP A 95 -0.15 13.61 8.15
CA ASP A 95 -1.39 14.35 8.40
C ASP A 95 -2.29 14.44 7.16
N GLN A 96 -1.69 14.50 5.96
CA GLN A 96 -2.42 14.53 4.70
C GLN A 96 -2.94 13.13 4.35
N VAL A 97 -2.08 12.12 4.45
CA VAL A 97 -2.43 10.71 4.19
C VAL A 97 -3.55 10.26 5.13
N PHE A 98 -3.43 10.54 6.43
CA PHE A 98 -4.40 10.17 7.45
C PHE A 98 -5.79 10.73 7.16
N LYS A 99 -5.87 12.01 6.74
CA LYS A 99 -7.16 12.63 6.37
C LYS A 99 -7.82 11.93 5.18
N LEU A 100 -7.03 11.43 4.23
CA LEU A 100 -7.54 10.71 3.05
C LEU A 100 -8.04 9.31 3.40
N ILE A 101 -7.29 8.57 4.23
CA ILE A 101 -7.60 7.17 4.54
C ILE A 101 -8.59 7.00 5.69
N LYS A 102 -8.84 8.04 6.49
CA LYS A 102 -9.74 7.95 7.65
C LYS A 102 -11.15 7.56 7.22
N GLY A 103 -11.62 6.42 7.74
CA GLY A 103 -12.95 5.87 7.42
C GLY A 103 -13.02 5.20 6.04
N LYS A 104 -11.88 4.98 5.38
CA LYS A 104 -11.77 4.26 4.11
C LYS A 104 -11.22 2.85 4.33
N THR A 105 -11.61 1.95 3.43
CA THR A 105 -11.02 0.62 3.31
C THR A 105 -9.87 0.71 2.31
N LEU A 106 -8.68 0.27 2.70
CA LEU A 106 -7.53 0.20 1.81
C LEU A 106 -7.49 -1.18 1.14
N GLY A 107 -7.51 -1.18 -0.18
CA GLY A 107 -7.21 -2.34 -1.00
C GLY A 107 -5.73 -2.36 -1.38
N PRO A 108 -5.10 -3.54 -1.46
CA PRO A 108 -3.76 -3.64 -2.02
C PRO A 108 -3.80 -3.27 -3.51
N ALA A 109 -2.83 -2.49 -3.98
CA ALA A 109 -2.49 -2.50 -5.39
C ALA A 109 -2.09 -3.92 -5.79
N LEU A 110 -2.44 -4.34 -7.01
CA LEU A 110 -2.17 -5.71 -7.51
C LEU A 110 -0.67 -6.00 -7.74
N SER A 111 0.22 -5.15 -7.23
CA SER A 111 1.67 -5.30 -7.23
C SER A 111 2.11 -5.87 -5.88
N ARG A 112 2.66 -7.08 -5.93
CA ARG A 112 3.06 -7.88 -4.77
C ARG A 112 3.99 -7.10 -3.83
N CYS A 113 3.50 -6.74 -2.64
CA CYS A 113 4.35 -6.44 -1.52
C CYS A 113 3.82 -7.16 -0.27
N TRP A 114 4.67 -8.00 0.34
CA TRP A 114 4.39 -8.91 1.46
C TRP A 114 4.03 -8.21 2.79
N PHE A 115 3.77 -6.90 2.76
CA PHE A 115 3.76 -6.04 3.93
C PHE A 115 2.40 -6.00 4.68
N PHE A 116 1.29 -6.35 4.04
CA PHE A 116 -0.05 -6.12 4.62
C PHE A 116 -0.72 -7.30 5.32
N GLU A 117 -0.13 -8.51 5.35
CA GLU A 117 -0.70 -9.59 6.19
C GLU A 117 -0.50 -9.36 7.71
N HIS A 118 0.28 -8.35 8.13
CA HIS A 118 0.68 -8.19 9.54
C HIS A 118 0.38 -6.83 10.22
N ILE A 119 -0.16 -5.82 9.52
CA ILE A 119 -0.37 -4.47 10.12
C ILE A 119 -1.84 -4.12 10.36
N LEU A 120 -2.79 -4.84 9.76
CA LEU A 120 -4.21 -4.72 10.12
C LEU A 120 -4.66 -5.99 10.85
N GLY A 121 -4.09 -6.19 12.04
CA GLY A 121 -4.69 -7.02 13.07
C GLY A 121 -5.92 -6.35 13.66
#